data_AF-M1MJR7-F1
#
_entry.id   AF-M1MJR7-F1
#
_cell.length_a   1.000
_cell.length_b   1.000
_cell.length_c   1.000
_cell.angle_alpha   90.00
_cell.angle_beta   90.00
_cell.angle_gamma   90.00
#
_symmetry.space_group_name_H-M   'P 1'
#
loop_
_entity.id
_entity.type
_entity.pdbx_description
1 polymer ?
#
loop_
_entity_poly.entity_id
_entity_poly.type
_entity_poly.pdbx_seq_one_letter_code
_entity_poly.pdbx_strand_id
1 'polypeptide(L)' 'MRTWFISKLKYNVMIRTHLLNLLLLFFSPRNKFIIALSQNLDKYIVLYQEELLSLHHKQHNSKAVDEIAA' A
#
# COMPACT_ATOMS: atom_id res chain seq x y z
N MET A 1 -7.72 8.86 12.98
CA MET A 1 -6.46 9.19 12.26
C MET A 1 -5.90 8.05 11.41
N ARG A 2 -5.78 6.79 11.90
CA ARG A 2 -5.20 5.67 11.12
C ARG A 2 -5.97 5.29 9.85
N THR A 3 -7.30 5.31 9.88
CA THR A 3 -8.15 5.07 8.69
C THR A 3 -7.86 6.03 7.54
N TRP A 4 -7.52 7.28 7.87
CA TRP A 4 -7.13 8.30 6.88
C TRP A 4 -5.76 8.00 6.28
N PHE A 5 -4.81 7.49 7.08
CA PHE A 5 -3.50 7.06 6.61
C PHE A 5 -3.59 5.89 5.62
N ILE A 6 -4.37 4.86 5.94
CA ILE A 6 -4.64 3.71 5.04
C ILE A 6 -5.32 4.18 3.76
N SER A 7 -6.32 5.06 3.87
CA SER A 7 -7.04 5.60 2.71
C SER A 7 -6.12 6.41 1.80
N LYS A 8 -5.23 7.22 2.38
CA LYS A 8 -4.20 7.97 1.64
C LYS A 8 -3.19 7.05 0.96
N LEU A 9 -2.73 6.00 1.63
CA LEU A 9 -1.87 4.97 1.02
C LEU A 9 -2.54 4.27 -0.15
N LYS A 10 -3.79 3.82 0.04
CA LYS A 10 -4.60 3.18 -1.01
C LYS A 10 -4.78 4.10 -2.22
N TYR A 11 -5.09 5.36 -1.98
CA TYR A 11 -5.23 6.37 -3.04
C TYR A 11 -3.92 6.58 -3.81
N ASN A 12 -2.78 6.67 -3.11
CA ASN A 12 -1.47 6.81 -3.74
C ASN A 12 -1.10 5.61 -4.60
N VAL A 13 -1.40 4.39 -4.14
CA VAL A 13 -1.23 3.16 -4.95
C VAL A 13 -2.10 3.25 -6.20
N MET A 14 -3.38 3.59 -6.06
CA MET A 14 -4.32 3.70 -7.17
C MET A 14 -3.87 4.70 -8.25
N ILE A 15 -3.46 5.91 -7.85
CA ILE A 15 -2.94 6.93 -8.80
C ILE A 15 -1.71 6.40 -9.52
N ARG A 16 -0.76 5.81 -8.80
CA ARG A 16 0.50 5.33 -9.39
C ARG A 16 0.24 4.18 -10.36
N THR A 17 -0.70 3.29 -10.08
CA THR A 17 -1.14 2.23 -11.00
C THR A 17 -1.78 2.82 -12.26
N HIS A 18 -2.69 3.79 -12.12
CA HIS A 18 -3.29 4.46 -13.27
C HIS A 18 -2.27 5.21 -14.11
N LEU A 19 -1.35 5.93 -13.47
CA LEU A 19 -0.27 6.64 -14.16
C LEU A 19 0.64 5.69 -14.92
N LEU A 20 1.05 4.56 -14.30
CA LEU A 20 1.86 3.55 -14.96
C LEU A 20 1.14 2.93 -16.17
N ASN A 21 -0.14 2.57 -16.02
CA ASN A 21 -0.94 2.02 -17.11
C ASN A 21 -1.09 3.03 -18.26
N LEU A 22 -1.33 4.31 -17.94
CA LEU A 22 -1.43 5.37 -18.93
C LEU A 22 -0.09 5.57 -19.66
N LEU A 23 1.02 5.57 -18.93
CA LEU A 23 2.34 5.73 -19.52
C LEU A 23 2.75 4.53 -20.38
N LEU A 24 2.32 3.32 -20.03
CA LEU A 24 2.58 2.12 -20.84
C LEU A 24 1.89 2.15 -22.21
N LEU A 25 0.86 2.99 -22.40
CA LEU A 25 0.27 3.23 -23.73
C LEU A 25 1.22 4.01 -24.66
N PHE A 26 2.15 4.78 -24.09
CA PHE A 26 3.05 5.68 -24.84
C PHE A 26 4.51 5.24 -24.80
N PHE A 27 4.94 4.56 -23.74
CA PHE A 27 6.32 4.19 -23.49
C PHE A 27 6.49 2.67 -23.45
N SER A 28 7.59 2.19 -24.03
CA SER A 28 7.97 0.79 -23.88
C SER A 28 8.21 0.45 -22.39
N PRO A 29 7.80 -0.73 -21.92
CA PRO A 29 8.06 -1.19 -20.55
C PRO A 29 9.56 -1.28 -20.21
N ARG A 30 10.45 -1.29 -21.21
CA ARG A 30 11.92 -1.25 -21.01
C ARG A 30 12.47 0.16 -20.76
N ASN A 31 11.64 1.20 -20.85
CA ASN A 31 12.06 2.56 -20.57
C ASN A 31 12.45 2.69 -19.08
N LYS A 32 13.65 3.20 -18.81
CA LYS A 32 14.17 3.39 -17.44
C LYS A 32 13.21 4.18 -16.54
N PHE A 33 12.48 5.14 -17.10
CA PHE A 33 11.46 5.90 -16.37
C PHE A 33 10.29 5.01 -15.92
N ILE A 34 9.80 4.12 -16.80
CA ILE A 34 8.73 3.17 -16.49
C ILE A 34 9.18 2.17 -15.42
N ILE A 35 10.42 1.70 -15.52
CA ILE A 35 11.02 0.79 -14.53
C ILE A 35 11.13 1.48 -13.17
N ALA A 36 11.60 2.72 -13.12
CA ALA A 36 11.66 3.47 -11.86
C ALA A 36 10.26 3.71 -11.26
N LEU A 37 9.27 4.00 -12.11
CA LEU A 37 7.90 4.21 -11.68
C LEU A 37 7.26 2.91 -11.14
N SER A 38 7.48 1.78 -11.79
CA SER A 38 6.98 0.47 -11.33
C SER A 38 7.63 0.06 -10.00
N GLN A 39 8.94 0.22 -9.85
CA GLN A 39 9.64 -0.01 -8.58
C GLN A 39 9.10 0.89 -7.45
N ASN A 40 8.76 2.14 -7.78
CA ASN A 40 8.17 3.05 -6.81
C ASN A 40 6.76 2.60 -6.38
N LEU A 41 5.94 2.16 -7.34
CA LEU A 41 4.62 1.58 -7.07
C LEU A 41 4.71 0.36 -6.15
N ASP A 42 5.63 -0.57 -6.43
CA ASP A 42 5.85 -1.76 -5.59
C ASP A 42 6.18 -1.39 -4.14
N LYS A 43 7.04 -0.39 -3.92
CA LYS A 43 7.37 0.09 -2.56
C LYS A 43 6.12 0.56 -1.81
N TYR A 44 5.21 1.26 -2.47
CA TYR A 44 3.97 1.73 -1.84
C TYR A 44 2.99 0.59 -1.54
N ILE A 45 2.98 -0.45 -2.37
CA ILE A 45 2.16 -1.65 -2.13
C ILE A 45 2.67 -2.40 -0.90
N VAL A 46 3.99 -2.60 -0.79
CA VAL A 46 4.61 -3.24 0.39
C VAL A 46 4.30 -2.46 1.66
N LEU A 47 4.51 -1.14 1.65
CA LEU A 47 4.19 -0.29 2.81
C LEU A 47 2.71 -0.36 3.20
N TYR A 48 1.80 -0.44 2.23
CA TYR A 48 0.37 -0.60 2.50
C TYR A 48 0.05 -1.95 3.13
N GLN A 49 0.66 -3.04 2.66
CA GLN A 49 0.49 -4.38 3.21
C GLN A 49 1.04 -4.49 4.63
N GLU A 50 2.21 -3.92 4.89
CA GLU A 50 2.82 -3.87 6.23
C GLU A 50 1.93 -3.12 7.23
N GLU A 51 1.36 -1.98 6.83
CA GLU A 51 0.46 -1.22 7.70
C GLU A 51 -0.84 -2.00 7.98
N LEU A 52 -1.39 -2.70 6.99
CA LEU A 52 -2.57 -3.57 7.18
C LEU A 52 -2.28 -4.74 8.14
N LEU A 53 -1.11 -5.36 8.02
CA LEU A 53 -0.66 -6.45 8.89
C LEU A 53 -0.47 -5.95 10.34
N SER A 54 0.18 -4.79 10.49
CA SER A 54 0.37 -4.12 11.79
C SER A 54 -0.95 -3.84 12.50
N LEU A 55 -1.98 -3.42 11.75
CA LEU A 55 -3.33 -3.20 12.28
C LEU A 55 -3.99 -4.50 12.72
N HIS A 56 -3.90 -5.56 11.91
CA HIS A 56 -4.44 -6.87 12.26
C HIS A 56 -3.82 -7.43 13.54
N HIS A 57 -2.49 -7.37 13.67
CA HIS A 57 -1.79 -7.82 14.88
C HIS A 57 -2.18 -7.02 16.12
N LYS A 58 -2.32 -5.69 16.01
CA LYS A 58 -2.76 -4.85 17.14
C LYS A 58 -4.18 -5.19 17.60
N GLN A 59 -5.08 -5.46 16.66
CA GLN A 59 -6.47 -5.79 16.98
C GLN A 59 -6.60 -7.18 17.61
N HIS A 60 -5.79 -8.15 17.17
CA HIS A 60 -5.76 -9.48 17.77
C HIS A 60 -5.17 -9.46 19.19
N ASN A 61 -4.10 -8.70 19.42
CA ASN A 61 -3.52 -8.56 20.76
C ASN A 61 -4.44 -7.83 21.74
N SER A 62 -5.18 -6.80 21.32
CA SER A 62 -6.13 -6.15 22.24
C SER A 62 -7.27 -7.10 22.62
N LYS A 63 -7.80 -7.83 21.64
CA LYS A 63 -8.89 -8.78 21.86
C LYS A 63 -8.49 -9.93 22.79
N ALA A 64 -7.27 -10.45 22.62
CA ALA A 64 -6.72 -11.48 23.51
C ALA A 64 -6.51 -10.98 24.95
N VAL A 65 -6.08 -9.73 25.14
CA VAL A 65 -5.93 -9.14 26.49
C VAL A 65 -7.28 -8.93 27.17
N ASP A 66 -8.30 -8.46 26.44
CA ASP A 66 -9.65 -8.26 26.97
C ASP A 66 -10.32 -9.60 27.38
N GLU A 67 -10.07 -10.69 26.64
CA GLU A 67 -10.55 -12.04 26.98
C GLU A 67 -9.86 -12.65 28.21
N ILE A 68 -8.61 -12.28 28.49
CA ILE A 68 -7.87 -12.76 29.68
C ILE A 68 -8.24 -11.95 30.94
N ALA A 69 -8.70 -10.71 30.76
CA ALA A 69 -9.05 -9.80 31.86
C ALA A 69 -10.53 -9.87 32.33
N ALA A 70 -11.38 -10.61 31.62
CA ALA A 70 -12.80 -10.82 31.92
C ALA A 70 -13.04 -12.12 32.70
#